data_AF-A0A259CXS5-F1
#
_entry.id   AF-A0A259CXS5-F1
#
_cell.length_a   1.000
_cell.length_b   1.000
_cell.length_c   1.000
_cell.angle_alpha   90.00
_cell.angle_beta   90.00
_cell.angle_gamma   90.00
#
_symmetry.space_group_name_H-M   'P 1'
#
loop_
_entity.id
_entity.type
_entity.pdbx_description
1 polymer ?
#
loop_
_entity_poly.entity_id
_entity_poly.type
_entity_poly.pdbx_seq_one_letter_code
_entity_poly.pdbx_strand_id
1 'polypeptide(L)'
;MKYPFFSYQFSLLGLLGALFVVGSCGPALAQSTGGCDSYAPNTTSGTSQTVSCNSSISPAATEGVTSTANSTSIGNNVTVNVDNGTSLVINGSTIGIGSNANISNHGNLNTSAFYYGYGMSSGANGRSQAGGSTLLNASDGTIYTGGGYAAGMYVSATNASSAANSLTNDGAIQTDGIGAAGIRLVSGASSGGVVNSIVNSGTIITNGVSAHGIQVSGAGAVTIENTGTIRANGSNAFGIYSAGNITTLTNSQGGSTPLTFSGIAPSNYNVVVTSPSNYGKLDASNGVISGVMNFGINNTSSLAFDTTYATVLNGVKINNIGNSYGTFTSGGNTYQWALA
;
A
#
# COMPACT_ATOMS: atom_id res chain seq x y z
N MET A 1 -1.62 40.13 -14.16
CA MET A 1 -1.46 39.07 -13.14
C MET A 1 -2.60 38.09 -13.34
N LYS A 2 -2.33 36.90 -13.87
CA LYS A 2 -3.37 35.91 -14.20
C LYS A 2 -3.04 34.61 -13.48
N TYR A 3 -4.03 34.12 -12.75
CA TYR A 3 -3.94 33.06 -11.74
C TYR A 3 -4.29 31.71 -12.37
N PRO A 4 -3.70 30.58 -11.91
CA PRO A 4 -4.19 29.27 -12.29
C PRO A 4 -5.57 29.06 -11.67
N PHE A 5 -6.54 28.72 -12.52
CA PHE A 5 -7.90 28.34 -12.13
C PHE A 5 -7.97 26.81 -11.99
N PHE A 6 -8.92 26.29 -11.21
CA PHE A 6 -9.20 24.86 -11.12
C PHE A 6 -10.71 24.74 -11.35
N SER A 7 -11.16 23.99 -12.35
CA SER A 7 -12.59 23.93 -12.70
C SER A 7 -13.20 22.57 -12.39
N TYR A 8 -14.44 22.59 -11.89
CA TYR A 8 -15.36 21.46 -11.78
C TYR A 8 -16.25 21.37 -13.03
N GLN A 9 -16.33 20.21 -13.68
CA GLN A 9 -17.30 19.92 -14.75
C GLN A 9 -17.65 18.42 -14.76
N PHE A 10 -18.95 18.13 -14.93
CA PHE A 10 -19.50 16.80 -15.17
C PHE A 10 -19.35 16.45 -16.65
N SER A 11 -18.65 15.37 -16.99
CA SER A 11 -18.72 14.79 -18.34
C SER A 11 -18.96 13.29 -18.29
N LEU A 12 -20.08 12.90 -18.88
CA LEU A 12 -20.45 11.55 -19.24
C LEU A 12 -19.86 11.26 -20.63
N LEU A 13 -18.97 10.28 -20.79
CA LEU A 13 -18.65 9.54 -22.03
C LEU A 13 -17.59 8.49 -21.62
N GLY A 14 -17.72 7.19 -21.89
CA GLY A 14 -17.81 6.56 -23.20
C GLY A 14 -16.80 5.41 -23.16
N LEU A 15 -17.28 4.18 -22.94
CA LEU A 15 -16.46 2.99 -22.67
C LEU A 15 -15.76 2.53 -23.96
N LEU A 16 -14.42 2.60 -24.01
CA LEU A 16 -13.62 1.90 -25.02
C LEU A 16 -12.86 0.77 -24.30
N GLY A 17 -13.31 -0.46 -24.51
CA GLY A 17 -12.65 -1.66 -23.99
C GLY A 17 -11.41 -2.00 -24.82
N ALA A 18 -10.24 -2.01 -24.18
CA ALA A 18 -9.06 -2.66 -24.72
C ALA A 18 -9.16 -4.16 -24.42
N LEU A 19 -9.33 -4.98 -25.46
CA LEU A 19 -9.30 -6.43 -25.39
C LEU A 19 -7.84 -6.89 -25.29
N PHE A 20 -7.38 -7.25 -24.10
CA PHE A 20 -6.12 -7.97 -23.93
C PHE A 20 -6.35 -9.45 -24.24
N VAL A 21 -5.69 -9.95 -25.29
CA VAL A 21 -5.60 -11.39 -25.57
C VAL A 21 -4.62 -11.98 -24.57
N VAL A 22 -5.14 -12.64 -23.53
CA VAL A 22 -4.35 -13.60 -22.75
C VAL A 22 -4.23 -14.87 -23.57
N GLY A 23 -3.03 -15.14 -24.08
CA GLY A 23 -2.70 -16.44 -24.65
C GLY A 23 -2.91 -17.52 -23.59
N SER A 24 -3.86 -18.41 -23.84
CA SER A 24 -4.12 -19.58 -23.01
C SER A 24 -2.98 -20.60 -23.16
N CYS A 25 -1.89 -20.39 -22.43
CA CYS A 25 -1.04 -21.49 -22.02
C CYS A 25 -1.73 -22.12 -20.80
N GLY A 26 -1.96 -23.44 -20.83
CA GLY A 26 -2.60 -24.14 -19.70
C GLY A 26 -1.88 -23.84 -18.37
N PRO A 27 -2.55 -23.98 -17.21
CA PRO A 27 -1.92 -23.69 -15.94
C PRO A 27 -0.80 -24.72 -15.70
N ALA A 28 0.43 -24.39 -16.07
CA ALA A 28 1.56 -24.92 -15.36
C ALA A 28 1.31 -24.52 -13.91
N LEU A 29 1.07 -25.50 -13.03
CA LEU A 29 0.99 -25.25 -11.60
C LEU A 29 2.29 -24.54 -11.22
N ALA A 30 2.21 -23.25 -10.90
CA ALA A 30 3.37 -22.50 -10.47
C ALA A 30 3.94 -23.25 -9.26
N GLN A 31 5.19 -23.71 -9.36
CA GLN A 31 5.87 -24.39 -8.26
C GLN A 31 6.91 -23.45 -7.66
N SER A 32 7.22 -23.69 -6.40
CA SER A 32 8.33 -23.00 -5.76
C SER A 32 9.64 -23.26 -6.50
N THR A 33 10.49 -22.24 -6.57
CA THR A 33 11.87 -22.32 -7.07
C THR A 33 12.77 -21.88 -5.93
N GLY A 34 13.62 -22.79 -5.43
CA GLY A 34 14.40 -22.57 -4.23
C GLY A 34 13.63 -22.79 -2.94
N GLY A 35 14.30 -22.50 -1.82
CA GLY A 35 13.78 -22.67 -0.47
C GLY A 35 14.40 -21.67 0.50
N CYS A 36 14.19 -21.91 1.80
CA CYS A 36 14.72 -21.09 2.88
C CYS A 36 15.51 -21.95 3.87
N ASP A 37 16.51 -21.36 4.52
CA ASP A 37 17.31 -22.03 5.55
C ASP A 37 16.52 -22.33 6.84
N SER A 38 15.38 -21.67 7.05
CA SER A 38 14.45 -21.92 8.16
C SER A 38 13.02 -21.50 7.83
N TYR A 39 12.06 -22.39 8.08
CA TYR A 39 10.62 -22.13 7.90
C TYR A 39 9.88 -21.81 9.22
N ALA A 40 10.51 -22.06 10.37
CA ALA A 40 9.95 -21.79 11.71
C ALA A 40 10.92 -20.94 12.55
N PRO A 41 11.18 -19.68 12.15
CA PRO A 41 12.23 -18.89 12.77
C PRO A 41 11.89 -18.38 14.18
N ASN A 42 12.95 -18.18 14.94
CA ASN A 42 13.02 -17.59 16.27
C ASN A 42 12.05 -18.24 17.27
N THR A 43 12.45 -19.40 17.77
CA THR A 43 11.70 -20.17 18.78
C THR A 43 12.11 -19.83 20.22
N THR A 44 13.02 -18.88 20.43
CA THR A 44 13.55 -18.52 21.77
C THR A 44 13.36 -17.03 22.05
N SER A 45 12.69 -16.72 23.17
CA SER A 45 12.35 -15.35 23.55
C SER A 45 13.58 -14.45 23.65
N GLY A 46 13.45 -13.21 23.17
CA GLY A 46 14.50 -12.19 23.24
C GLY A 46 15.68 -12.39 22.27
N THR A 47 15.65 -13.41 21.41
CA THR A 47 16.67 -13.60 20.37
C THR A 47 16.29 -12.91 19.07
N SER A 48 17.23 -12.85 18.14
CA SER A 48 17.03 -12.43 16.75
C SER A 48 17.51 -13.52 15.82
N GLN A 49 16.91 -13.64 14.64
CA GLN A 49 17.34 -14.60 13.62
C GLN A 49 17.24 -13.97 12.23
N THR A 50 18.17 -14.32 11.36
CA THR A 50 18.08 -14.05 9.92
C THR A 50 17.73 -15.34 9.20
N VAL A 51 16.74 -15.28 8.31
CA VAL A 51 16.33 -16.34 7.39
C VAL A 51 16.71 -15.90 5.98
N SER A 52 17.38 -16.77 5.25
CA SER A 52 17.77 -16.54 3.85
C SER A 52 17.02 -17.51 2.95
N CYS A 53 16.32 -16.97 1.96
CA CYS A 53 15.62 -17.74 0.93
C CYS A 53 16.27 -17.48 -0.43
N ASN A 54 16.71 -18.55 -1.09
CA ASN A 54 17.37 -18.46 -2.40
C ASN A 54 17.01 -19.63 -3.32
N SER A 55 17.22 -19.45 -4.63
CA SER A 55 16.90 -20.42 -5.69
C SER A 55 17.74 -21.72 -5.64
N SER A 56 18.85 -21.74 -4.89
CA SER A 56 19.75 -22.90 -4.77
C SER A 56 19.39 -23.86 -3.64
N ILE A 57 18.57 -23.42 -2.68
CA ILE A 57 18.14 -24.26 -1.55
C ILE A 57 17.17 -25.34 -2.05
N SER A 58 17.47 -26.59 -1.69
CA SER A 58 16.71 -27.79 -2.04
C SER A 58 16.40 -28.62 -0.79
N PRO A 59 15.21 -29.24 -0.68
CA PRO A 59 14.12 -29.22 -1.66
C PRO A 59 13.47 -27.84 -1.79
N ALA A 60 12.73 -27.62 -2.89
CA ALA A 60 11.97 -26.39 -3.08
C ALA A 60 10.92 -26.21 -1.98
N ALA A 61 10.61 -24.96 -1.63
CA ALA A 61 9.72 -24.64 -0.52
C ALA A 61 8.32 -25.25 -0.69
N THR A 62 7.87 -25.98 0.32
CA THR A 62 6.49 -26.49 0.43
C THR A 62 5.67 -25.74 1.48
N GLU A 63 6.32 -24.90 2.28
CA GLU A 63 5.71 -24.07 3.32
C GLU A 63 6.34 -22.66 3.35
N GLY A 64 5.69 -21.74 4.04
CA GLY A 64 6.17 -20.37 4.21
C GLY A 64 7.08 -20.21 5.44
N VAL A 65 7.85 -19.12 5.47
CA VAL A 65 8.65 -18.72 6.63
C VAL A 65 7.72 -18.11 7.67
N THR A 66 7.28 -18.92 8.62
CA THR A 66 6.28 -18.52 9.62
C THR A 66 6.78 -18.78 11.03
N SER A 67 6.94 -17.71 11.81
CA SER A 67 7.23 -17.87 13.23
C SER A 67 6.00 -18.40 13.97
N THR A 68 6.20 -18.93 15.18
CA THR A 68 5.14 -19.54 15.98
C THR A 68 3.94 -18.60 16.15
N ALA A 69 2.77 -19.03 15.64
CA ALA A 69 1.52 -18.30 15.81
C ALA A 69 1.04 -18.36 17.27
N ASN A 70 0.16 -17.43 17.66
CA ASN A 70 -0.39 -17.33 19.02
C ASN A 70 0.67 -17.21 20.12
N SER A 71 1.82 -16.61 19.81
CA SER A 71 2.86 -16.30 20.78
C SER A 71 3.36 -14.87 20.59
N THR A 72 3.43 -14.13 21.69
CA THR A 72 3.94 -12.76 21.71
C THR A 72 5.39 -12.66 22.19
N SER A 73 5.94 -13.73 22.78
CA SER A 73 7.28 -13.76 23.35
C SER A 73 8.35 -14.28 22.39
N ILE A 74 7.99 -15.15 21.45
CA ILE A 74 8.90 -15.72 20.44
C ILE A 74 8.46 -15.29 19.04
N GLY A 75 9.33 -15.49 18.05
CA GLY A 75 9.02 -15.17 16.66
C GLY A 75 9.14 -13.69 16.29
N ASN A 76 9.73 -12.88 17.16
CA ASN A 76 9.98 -11.43 16.98
C ASN A 76 11.40 -11.19 16.43
N ASN A 77 11.77 -9.96 16.06
CA ASN A 77 13.15 -9.62 15.65
C ASN A 77 13.72 -10.55 14.56
N VAL A 78 12.87 -11.04 13.66
CA VAL A 78 13.31 -11.91 12.55
C VAL A 78 13.54 -11.06 11.32
N THR A 79 14.71 -11.24 10.71
CA THR A 79 15.00 -10.74 9.36
C THR A 79 14.75 -11.86 8.35
N VAL A 80 14.03 -11.60 7.27
CA VAL A 80 13.82 -12.56 6.18
C VAL A 80 14.24 -11.90 4.87
N ASN A 81 15.22 -12.49 4.19
CA ASN A 81 15.70 -12.03 2.89
C ASN A 81 15.31 -13.05 1.83
N VAL A 82 14.55 -12.62 0.83
CA VAL A 82 14.20 -13.44 -0.34
C VAL A 82 14.96 -12.93 -1.54
N ASP A 83 15.91 -13.72 -2.02
CA ASP A 83 16.77 -13.35 -3.13
C ASP A 83 16.03 -13.42 -4.47
N ASN A 84 16.49 -12.62 -5.43
CA ASN A 84 15.99 -12.66 -6.80
C ASN A 84 16.15 -14.07 -7.41
N GLY A 85 15.16 -14.49 -8.21
CA GLY A 85 15.05 -15.84 -8.77
C GLY A 85 14.45 -16.87 -7.81
N THR A 86 14.20 -16.51 -6.55
CA THR A 86 13.46 -17.36 -5.61
C THR A 86 11.96 -17.19 -5.80
N SER A 87 11.22 -18.30 -5.79
CA SER A 87 9.76 -18.30 -5.85
C SER A 87 9.21 -19.17 -4.74
N LEU A 88 8.42 -18.58 -3.84
CA LEU A 88 7.69 -19.30 -2.79
C LEU A 88 6.22 -19.37 -3.20
N VAL A 89 5.79 -20.50 -3.76
CA VAL A 89 4.39 -20.74 -4.15
C VAL A 89 3.73 -21.66 -3.14
N ILE A 90 3.06 -21.06 -2.17
CA ILE A 90 2.55 -21.72 -0.97
C ILE A 90 1.02 -21.61 -0.95
N ASN A 91 0.31 -22.69 -0.63
CA ASN A 91 -1.12 -22.62 -0.32
C ASN A 91 -1.31 -22.18 1.15
N GLY A 92 -0.95 -20.92 1.42
CA GLY A 92 -0.80 -20.37 2.75
C GLY A 92 -0.09 -19.02 2.70
N SER A 93 0.16 -18.42 3.86
CA SER A 93 1.02 -17.23 3.91
C SER A 93 2.47 -17.61 3.60
N THR A 94 3.16 -16.81 2.79
CA THR A 94 4.57 -17.07 2.44
C THR A 94 5.51 -16.60 3.54
N ILE A 95 5.25 -15.46 4.19
CA ILE A 95 6.05 -14.96 5.31
C ILE A 95 5.13 -14.40 6.40
N GLY A 96 5.31 -14.86 7.65
CA GLY A 96 4.54 -14.39 8.80
C GLY A 96 5.32 -14.37 10.10
N ILE A 97 5.65 -13.17 10.58
CA ILE A 97 6.57 -12.92 11.70
C ILE A 97 5.86 -12.11 12.81
N GLY A 98 6.44 -12.09 14.02
CA GLY A 98 6.03 -11.19 15.10
C GLY A 98 6.57 -9.77 14.91
N SER A 99 6.64 -9.01 16.00
CA SER A 99 7.07 -7.60 15.98
C SER A 99 8.56 -7.46 15.67
N ASN A 100 8.97 -6.23 15.33
CA ASN A 100 10.33 -5.91 14.86
C ASN A 100 10.80 -6.81 13.70
N ALA A 101 9.89 -7.22 12.83
CA ALA A 101 10.23 -7.97 11.63
C ALA A 101 10.97 -7.07 10.63
N ASN A 102 11.97 -7.61 9.94
CA ASN A 102 12.57 -6.97 8.78
C ASN A 102 12.48 -7.93 7.59
N ILE A 103 11.58 -7.67 6.65
CA ILE A 103 11.32 -8.58 5.52
C ILE A 103 11.68 -7.83 4.24
N SER A 104 12.60 -8.40 3.45
CA SER A 104 12.97 -7.90 2.12
C SER A 104 12.68 -8.95 1.06
N ASN A 105 11.81 -8.63 0.11
CA ASN A 105 11.47 -9.47 -1.02
C ASN A 105 12.04 -8.94 -2.34
N HIS A 106 12.95 -9.70 -2.95
CA HIS A 106 13.43 -9.53 -4.33
C HIS A 106 12.97 -10.68 -5.26
N GLY A 107 12.21 -11.66 -4.72
CA GLY A 107 11.71 -12.81 -5.45
C GLY A 107 10.20 -12.77 -5.67
N ASN A 108 9.60 -13.94 -5.88
CA ASN A 108 8.16 -14.12 -6.05
C ASN A 108 7.51 -14.77 -4.83
N LEU A 109 6.58 -14.06 -4.19
CA LEU A 109 5.75 -14.57 -3.09
C LEU A 109 4.34 -14.83 -3.61
N ASN A 110 3.89 -16.08 -3.61
CA ASN A 110 2.57 -16.46 -4.11
C ASN A 110 1.81 -17.29 -3.07
N THR A 111 0.70 -16.76 -2.56
CA THR A 111 -0.13 -17.43 -1.52
C THR A 111 -1.23 -18.32 -2.11
N SER A 112 -1.19 -18.59 -3.42
CA SER A 112 -2.26 -19.25 -4.17
C SER A 112 -3.62 -18.60 -3.89
N ALA A 113 -4.70 -19.36 -3.67
CA ALA A 113 -6.02 -18.85 -3.32
C ALA A 113 -6.34 -18.94 -1.81
N PHE A 114 -5.32 -18.97 -0.94
CA PHE A 114 -5.52 -19.20 0.49
C PHE A 114 -6.27 -18.04 1.16
N TYR A 115 -7.36 -18.35 1.86
CA TYR A 115 -8.13 -17.40 2.65
C TYR A 115 -7.28 -16.85 3.80
N TYR A 116 -7.20 -15.53 3.95
CA TYR A 116 -6.20 -14.87 4.81
C TYR A 116 -4.74 -15.24 4.45
N GLY A 117 -4.45 -15.44 3.17
CA GLY A 117 -3.09 -15.58 2.67
C GLY A 117 -2.35 -14.24 2.72
N TYR A 118 -1.20 -14.21 3.36
CA TYR A 118 -0.36 -13.01 3.42
C TYR A 118 0.96 -13.25 2.70
N GLY A 119 1.31 -12.36 1.76
CA GLY A 119 2.62 -12.38 1.12
C GLY A 119 3.71 -12.14 2.17
N MET A 120 3.61 -11.01 2.84
CA MET A 120 4.44 -10.67 4.00
C MET A 120 3.54 -10.19 5.13
N SER A 121 3.76 -10.70 6.34
CA SER A 121 3.01 -10.23 7.51
C SER A 121 3.83 -10.11 8.78
N SER A 122 3.43 -9.14 9.61
CA SER A 122 3.91 -8.95 10.97
C SER A 122 2.76 -8.76 11.96
N GLY A 123 2.87 -9.38 13.14
CA GLY A 123 1.90 -9.27 14.25
C GLY A 123 0.54 -9.93 14.01
N ALA A 124 0.34 -10.53 12.83
CA ALA A 124 -0.86 -11.29 12.50
C ALA A 124 -0.90 -12.66 13.20
N ASN A 125 -2.10 -13.25 13.30
CA ASN A 125 -2.33 -14.61 13.82
C ASN A 125 -1.83 -14.82 15.27
N GLY A 126 -2.14 -13.87 16.15
CA GLY A 126 -1.81 -13.94 17.57
C GLY A 126 -0.33 -13.73 17.90
N ARG A 127 0.48 -13.28 16.94
CA ARG A 127 1.87 -12.90 17.17
C ARG A 127 1.99 -11.55 17.86
N SER A 128 3.19 -11.18 18.30
CA SER A 128 3.42 -9.90 18.96
C SER A 128 3.02 -8.71 18.09
N GLN A 129 2.14 -7.86 18.63
CA GLN A 129 1.60 -6.67 17.96
C GLN A 129 2.32 -5.38 18.40
N ALA A 130 3.56 -5.49 18.90
CA ALA A 130 4.34 -4.35 19.39
C ALA A 130 4.86 -3.41 18.27
N GLY A 131 4.58 -3.70 16.99
CA GLY A 131 4.99 -2.87 15.86
C GLY A 131 6.48 -2.98 15.54
N GLY A 132 7.08 -1.88 15.08
CA GLY A 132 8.52 -1.81 14.78
C GLY A 132 8.94 -2.56 13.52
N SER A 133 7.99 -2.96 12.67
CA SER A 133 8.28 -3.83 11.54
C SER A 133 8.54 -3.04 10.25
N THR A 134 9.49 -3.54 9.47
CA THR A 134 9.85 -3.03 8.13
C THR A 134 9.59 -4.14 7.11
N LEU A 135 8.70 -3.88 6.16
CA LEU A 135 8.39 -4.79 5.06
C LEU A 135 8.71 -4.08 3.75
N LEU A 136 9.53 -4.70 2.91
CA LEU A 136 9.94 -4.19 1.60
C LEU A 136 9.63 -5.23 0.51
N ASN A 137 8.80 -4.84 -0.46
CA ASN A 137 8.76 -5.49 -1.76
C ASN A 137 9.61 -4.67 -2.74
N ALA A 138 10.83 -5.12 -3.01
CA ALA A 138 11.78 -4.39 -3.83
C ALA A 138 11.33 -4.33 -5.30
N SER A 139 12.02 -3.54 -6.13
CA SER A 139 11.65 -3.29 -7.54
C SER A 139 11.57 -4.54 -8.42
N ASP A 140 12.32 -5.59 -8.08
CA ASP A 140 12.32 -6.90 -8.72
C ASP A 140 11.45 -7.94 -8.00
N GLY A 141 10.84 -7.56 -6.87
CA GLY A 141 9.94 -8.40 -6.09
C GLY A 141 8.50 -8.42 -6.63
N THR A 142 7.90 -9.60 -6.63
CA THR A 142 6.48 -9.80 -6.93
C THR A 142 5.76 -10.46 -5.76
N ILE A 143 4.54 -10.00 -5.49
CA ILE A 143 3.64 -10.61 -4.52
C ILE A 143 2.30 -10.87 -5.18
N TYR A 144 1.83 -12.11 -5.14
CA TYR A 144 0.51 -12.52 -5.57
C TYR A 144 -0.26 -13.17 -4.42
N THR A 145 -1.48 -12.71 -4.17
CA THR A 145 -2.39 -13.38 -3.24
C THR A 145 -3.79 -13.52 -3.83
N GLY A 146 -4.35 -14.72 -3.94
CA GLY A 146 -5.63 -14.94 -4.62
C GLY A 146 -6.84 -15.26 -3.72
N GLY A 147 -6.67 -15.27 -2.40
CA GLY A 147 -7.71 -15.66 -1.46
C GLY A 147 -8.54 -14.49 -0.89
N GLY A 148 -9.72 -14.81 -0.37
CA GLY A 148 -10.53 -13.82 0.36
C GLY A 148 -9.81 -13.26 1.59
N TYR A 149 -9.94 -11.95 1.80
CA TYR A 149 -9.29 -11.17 2.86
C TYR A 149 -7.76 -11.31 2.93
N ALA A 150 -7.15 -11.82 1.88
CA ALA A 150 -5.70 -11.90 1.72
C ALA A 150 -5.08 -10.50 1.66
N ALA A 151 -3.77 -10.43 1.88
CA ALA A 151 -3.04 -9.20 1.68
C ALA A 151 -1.63 -9.43 1.16
N GLY A 152 -1.17 -8.58 0.25
CA GLY A 152 0.21 -8.61 -0.21
C GLY A 152 1.17 -8.35 0.95
N MET A 153 0.95 -7.23 1.66
CA MET A 153 1.66 -6.86 2.87
C MET A 153 0.67 -6.57 4.00
N TYR A 154 0.87 -7.17 5.17
CA TYR A 154 -0.03 -6.97 6.31
C TYR A 154 0.72 -6.74 7.64
N VAL A 155 0.50 -5.60 8.27
CA VAL A 155 0.97 -5.35 9.65
C VAL A 155 -0.22 -5.19 10.59
N SER A 156 -0.23 -6.00 11.65
CA SER A 156 -1.15 -5.90 12.78
C SER A 156 -0.40 -5.45 14.02
N ALA A 157 -0.42 -4.16 14.33
CA ALA A 157 0.28 -3.54 15.44
C ALA A 157 -0.72 -2.80 16.35
N THR A 158 -1.69 -3.51 16.91
CA THR A 158 -2.86 -2.93 17.61
C THR A 158 -2.59 -2.43 19.04
N ASN A 159 -1.39 -2.59 19.58
CA ASN A 159 -1.07 -2.08 20.91
C ASN A 159 -1.03 -0.55 20.92
N ALA A 160 -1.49 0.06 22.02
CA ALA A 160 -1.36 1.51 22.23
C ALA A 160 0.12 1.97 22.23
N SER A 161 1.01 1.09 22.67
CA SER A 161 2.46 1.30 22.73
C SER A 161 3.22 0.79 21.50
N SER A 162 2.53 0.39 20.42
CA SER A 162 3.18 -0.10 19.21
C SER A 162 4.21 0.90 18.68
N ALA A 163 5.38 0.41 18.30
CA ALA A 163 6.37 1.16 17.56
C ALA A 163 5.93 1.36 16.09
N ALA A 164 6.52 2.35 15.43
CA ALA A 164 6.23 2.70 14.05
C ALA A 164 6.59 1.54 13.10
N ASN A 165 5.80 1.40 12.02
CA ASN A 165 6.04 0.41 10.97
C ASN A 165 6.33 1.11 9.65
N SER A 166 7.13 0.47 8.80
CA SER A 166 7.43 0.91 7.44
C SER A 166 7.04 -0.19 6.45
N LEU A 167 6.20 0.15 5.47
CA LEU A 167 5.76 -0.75 4.42
C LEU A 167 6.06 -0.10 3.08
N THR A 168 6.98 -0.68 2.31
CA THR A 168 7.41 -0.14 1.01
C THR A 168 7.12 -1.15 -0.10
N ASN A 169 6.46 -0.68 -1.16
CA ASN A 169 6.31 -1.40 -2.42
C ASN A 169 6.97 -0.63 -3.57
N ASP A 170 8.09 -1.16 -4.06
CA ASP A 170 8.77 -0.70 -5.26
C ASP A 170 8.51 -1.65 -6.45
N GLY A 171 8.18 -2.91 -6.16
CA GLY A 171 7.86 -3.94 -7.16
C GLY A 171 6.36 -4.01 -7.51
N ALA A 172 5.90 -5.24 -7.72
CA ALA A 172 4.50 -5.51 -8.09
C ALA A 172 3.77 -6.30 -7.01
N ILE A 173 2.60 -5.81 -6.60
CA ILE A 173 1.65 -6.53 -5.75
C ILE A 173 0.35 -6.71 -6.53
N GLN A 174 -0.09 -7.95 -6.68
CA GLN A 174 -1.42 -8.28 -7.16
C GLN A 174 -2.17 -9.08 -6.10
N THR A 175 -3.38 -8.64 -5.77
CA THR A 175 -4.26 -9.39 -4.87
C THR A 175 -5.62 -9.62 -5.51
N ASP A 176 -6.08 -10.85 -5.50
CA ASP A 176 -7.42 -11.24 -5.91
C ASP A 176 -8.21 -11.74 -4.70
N GLY A 177 -9.52 -11.53 -4.71
CA GLY A 177 -10.42 -12.00 -3.67
C GLY A 177 -11.23 -10.89 -3.01
N ILE A 178 -12.39 -11.29 -2.47
CA ILE A 178 -13.25 -10.38 -1.69
C ILE A 178 -12.50 -9.86 -0.46
N GLY A 179 -12.57 -8.56 -0.21
CA GLY A 179 -11.93 -7.95 0.96
C GLY A 179 -10.41 -8.00 0.95
N ALA A 180 -9.76 -8.33 -0.18
CA ALA A 180 -8.31 -8.39 -0.27
C ALA A 180 -7.68 -6.99 -0.18
N ALA A 181 -6.40 -6.92 0.18
CA ALA A 181 -5.67 -5.65 0.19
C ALA A 181 -4.26 -5.76 -0.37
N GLY A 182 -3.81 -4.80 -1.16
CA GLY A 182 -2.39 -4.74 -1.56
C GLY A 182 -1.50 -4.58 -0.31
N ILE A 183 -1.79 -3.52 0.45
CA ILE A 183 -1.17 -3.22 1.74
C ILE A 183 -2.27 -3.03 2.78
N ARG A 184 -2.19 -3.76 3.90
CA ARG A 184 -3.07 -3.58 5.07
C ARG A 184 -2.24 -3.20 6.29
N LEU A 185 -2.61 -2.10 6.94
CA LEU A 185 -1.99 -1.64 8.17
C LEU A 185 -3.07 -1.40 9.23
N VAL A 186 -2.94 -2.09 10.36
CA VAL A 186 -3.74 -1.83 11.57
C VAL A 186 -2.78 -1.36 12.65
N SER A 187 -2.90 -0.11 13.10
CA SER A 187 -1.99 0.46 14.10
C SER A 187 -2.76 1.07 15.28
N GLY A 188 -2.49 0.57 16.48
CA GLY A 188 -3.06 1.06 17.73
C GLY A 188 -2.26 2.18 18.38
N ALA A 189 -1.11 2.55 17.83
CA ALA A 189 -0.19 3.51 18.45
C ALA A 189 -0.90 4.81 18.84
N SER A 190 -0.83 5.20 20.12
CA SER A 190 -1.49 6.41 20.62
C SER A 190 -0.55 7.60 20.81
N SER A 191 0.76 7.37 20.77
CA SER A 191 1.77 8.43 20.86
C SER A 191 1.89 9.19 19.54
N GLY A 192 1.73 10.51 19.58
CA GLY A 192 1.87 11.38 18.40
C GLY A 192 3.27 11.39 17.78
N GLY A 193 4.29 10.89 18.50
CA GLY A 193 5.65 10.71 17.98
C GLY A 193 5.86 9.42 17.18
N VAL A 194 4.88 8.51 17.19
CA VAL A 194 4.93 7.25 16.43
C VAL A 194 4.15 7.41 15.13
N VAL A 195 4.87 7.45 14.01
CA VAL A 195 4.28 7.64 12.68
C VAL A 195 4.63 6.44 11.81
N ASN A 196 3.60 5.73 11.34
CA ASN A 196 3.77 4.65 10.38
C ASN A 196 3.94 5.24 8.97
N SER A 197 4.68 4.55 8.11
CA SER A 197 4.93 4.96 6.74
C SER A 197 4.54 3.86 5.76
N ILE A 198 3.77 4.24 4.74
CA ILE A 198 3.47 3.41 3.59
C ILE A 198 3.98 4.13 2.34
N VAL A 199 4.84 3.49 1.58
CA VAL A 199 5.38 4.03 0.33
C VAL A 199 5.04 3.07 -0.81
N ASN A 200 4.45 3.61 -1.88
CA ASN A 200 4.24 2.89 -3.13
C ASN A 200 4.90 3.65 -4.27
N SER A 201 6.03 3.14 -4.76
CA SER A 201 6.67 3.58 -6.00
C SER A 201 6.44 2.60 -7.16
N GLY A 202 6.07 1.36 -6.83
CA GLY A 202 5.74 0.31 -7.77
C GLY A 202 4.26 0.25 -8.17
N THR A 203 3.77 -0.97 -8.40
CA THR A 203 2.39 -1.23 -8.84
C THR A 203 1.63 -2.06 -7.82
N ILE A 204 0.44 -1.60 -7.44
CA ILE A 204 -0.54 -2.34 -6.64
C ILE A 204 -1.81 -2.50 -7.47
N ILE A 205 -2.19 -3.75 -7.74
CA ILE A 205 -3.45 -4.10 -8.40
C ILE A 205 -4.26 -4.98 -7.46
N THR A 206 -5.49 -4.59 -7.17
CA THR A 206 -6.42 -5.42 -6.39
C THR A 206 -7.67 -5.74 -7.20
N ASN A 207 -8.14 -6.98 -7.10
CA ASN A 207 -9.31 -7.47 -7.84
C ASN A 207 -10.27 -8.16 -6.87
N GLY A 208 -11.49 -7.64 -6.74
CA GLY A 208 -12.52 -8.24 -5.90
C GLY A 208 -13.43 -7.20 -5.27
N VAL A 209 -14.60 -7.65 -4.81
CA VAL A 209 -15.53 -6.81 -4.05
C VAL A 209 -14.85 -6.35 -2.76
N SER A 210 -14.93 -5.05 -2.46
CA SER A 210 -14.26 -4.44 -1.30
C SER A 210 -12.75 -4.73 -1.23
N ALA A 211 -12.10 -4.94 -2.38
CA ALA A 211 -10.65 -5.12 -2.44
C ALA A 211 -9.95 -3.76 -2.54
N HIS A 212 -9.07 -3.43 -1.60
CA HIS A 212 -8.48 -2.08 -1.50
C HIS A 212 -6.99 -2.08 -1.79
N GLY A 213 -6.47 -1.08 -2.50
CA GLY A 213 -5.02 -0.98 -2.74
C GLY A 213 -4.24 -0.86 -1.43
N ILE A 214 -4.55 0.18 -0.66
CA ILE A 214 -4.05 0.41 0.69
C ILE A 214 -5.23 0.50 1.65
N GLN A 215 -5.21 -0.29 2.71
CA GLN A 215 -6.22 -0.28 3.78
C GLN A 215 -5.57 0.09 5.11
N VAL A 216 -6.01 1.21 5.69
CA VAL A 216 -5.50 1.70 6.99
C VAL A 216 -6.62 1.70 8.02
N SER A 217 -6.33 1.21 9.23
CA SER A 217 -7.24 1.32 10.38
C SER A 217 -6.50 1.46 11.71
N GLY A 218 -7.24 1.87 12.75
CA GLY A 218 -6.71 2.13 14.09
C GLY A 218 -6.33 3.59 14.33
N ALA A 219 -5.82 3.87 15.53
CA ALA A 219 -5.54 5.23 16.01
C ALA A 219 -4.16 5.77 15.57
N GLY A 220 -3.24 4.87 15.21
CA GLY A 220 -1.87 5.22 14.85
C GLY A 220 -1.80 6.17 13.66
N ALA A 221 -0.96 7.20 13.78
CA ALA A 221 -0.69 8.13 12.69
C ALA A 221 -0.02 7.39 11.51
N VAL A 222 -0.47 7.69 10.30
CA VAL A 222 0.04 7.09 9.06
C VAL A 222 0.34 8.18 8.03
N THR A 223 1.54 8.11 7.45
CA THR A 223 1.92 8.84 6.25
C THR A 223 1.90 7.90 5.06
N ILE A 224 1.33 8.34 3.95
CA ILE A 224 1.27 7.59 2.70
C ILE A 224 1.92 8.42 1.59
N GLU A 225 2.86 7.83 0.88
CA GLU A 225 3.44 8.39 -0.34
C GLU A 225 3.17 7.45 -1.51
N ASN A 226 2.47 7.94 -2.52
CA ASN A 226 2.17 7.21 -3.74
C ASN A 226 2.76 7.93 -4.95
N THR A 227 3.88 7.40 -5.44
CA THR A 227 4.50 7.83 -6.70
C THR A 227 4.30 6.83 -7.84
N GLY A 228 3.89 5.60 -7.49
CA GLY A 228 3.57 4.53 -8.41
C GLY A 228 2.09 4.49 -8.83
N THR A 229 1.60 3.28 -9.11
CA THR A 229 0.21 3.04 -9.52
C THR A 229 -0.52 2.19 -8.50
N ILE A 230 -1.71 2.63 -8.10
CA ILE A 230 -2.66 1.86 -7.30
C ILE A 230 -3.97 1.76 -8.08
N ARG A 231 -4.36 0.53 -8.43
CA ARG A 231 -5.61 0.25 -9.13
C ARG A 231 -6.42 -0.79 -8.38
N ALA A 232 -7.62 -0.39 -7.96
CA ALA A 232 -8.57 -1.29 -7.31
C ALA A 232 -9.74 -1.58 -8.24
N ASN A 233 -9.92 -2.85 -8.60
CA ASN A 233 -10.95 -3.33 -9.51
C ASN A 233 -11.99 -4.12 -8.72
N GLY A 234 -13.20 -3.61 -8.62
CA GLY A 234 -14.31 -4.31 -7.98
C GLY A 234 -15.37 -3.36 -7.46
N SER A 235 -16.53 -3.91 -7.08
CA SER A 235 -17.55 -3.10 -6.41
C SER A 235 -17.06 -2.71 -5.02
N ASN A 236 -17.30 -1.45 -4.63
CA ASN A 236 -16.84 -0.90 -3.35
C ASN A 236 -15.31 -1.04 -3.12
N ALA A 237 -14.53 -1.09 -4.20
CA ALA A 237 -13.08 -1.18 -4.19
C ALA A 237 -12.47 0.23 -4.36
N PHE A 238 -11.41 0.53 -3.60
CA PHE A 238 -10.77 1.85 -3.61
C PHE A 238 -9.25 1.71 -3.57
N GLY A 239 -8.53 2.59 -4.26
CA GLY A 239 -7.08 2.66 -4.20
C GLY A 239 -6.61 2.84 -2.76
N ILE A 240 -7.25 3.72 -2.01
CA ILE A 240 -7.06 3.84 -0.55
C ILE A 240 -8.42 3.77 0.16
N TYR A 241 -8.51 2.91 1.17
CA TYR A 241 -9.59 2.88 2.13
C TYR A 241 -9.07 3.21 3.54
N SER A 242 -9.57 4.30 4.10
CA SER A 242 -9.14 4.83 5.39
C SER A 242 -10.21 4.67 6.47
N ALA A 243 -10.01 3.74 7.39
CA ALA A 243 -10.75 3.65 8.65
C ALA A 243 -9.85 4.05 9.85
N GLY A 244 -8.77 4.78 9.59
CA GLY A 244 -7.77 5.17 10.59
C GLY A 244 -7.27 6.60 10.38
N ASN A 245 -6.14 6.91 11.01
CA ASN A 245 -5.58 8.25 11.06
C ASN A 245 -4.48 8.46 10.01
N ILE A 246 -4.85 8.76 8.76
CA ILE A 246 -3.89 9.22 7.76
C ILE A 246 -3.60 10.69 8.01
N THR A 247 -2.39 11.02 8.45
CA THR A 247 -2.00 12.41 8.72
C THR A 247 -1.55 13.13 7.46
N THR A 248 -0.90 12.42 6.55
CA THR A 248 -0.44 12.96 5.27
C THR A 248 -0.60 11.92 4.17
N LEU A 249 -1.23 12.31 3.06
CA LEU A 249 -1.23 11.58 1.81
C LEU A 249 -0.56 12.44 0.74
N THR A 250 0.60 12.02 0.27
CA THR A 250 1.29 12.62 -0.89
C THR A 250 1.08 11.73 -2.10
N ASN A 251 0.62 12.29 -3.21
CA ASN A 251 0.25 11.51 -4.39
C ASN A 251 0.71 12.18 -5.69
N SER A 252 1.36 11.41 -6.57
CA SER A 252 1.61 11.83 -7.96
C SER A 252 0.76 11.08 -8.99
N GLN A 253 0.08 9.99 -8.58
CA GLN A 253 -0.81 9.25 -9.48
C GLN A 253 -2.00 10.12 -9.90
N GLY A 254 -2.19 10.25 -11.21
CA GLY A 254 -3.43 10.78 -11.75
C GLY A 254 -3.50 10.73 -13.26
N GLY A 255 -3.75 11.88 -13.88
CA GLY A 255 -4.06 11.94 -15.32
C GLY A 255 -5.40 11.29 -15.64
N SER A 256 -5.38 10.21 -16.42
CA SER A 256 -6.54 9.38 -16.75
C SER A 256 -6.84 8.29 -15.71
N THR A 257 -5.95 8.07 -14.75
CA THR A 257 -6.08 7.06 -13.69
C THR A 257 -5.95 7.69 -12.31
N PRO A 258 -6.95 8.47 -11.86
CA PRO A 258 -6.93 9.09 -10.54
C PRO A 258 -6.83 8.04 -9.43
N LEU A 259 -6.23 8.42 -8.30
CA LEU A 259 -6.20 7.60 -7.11
C LEU A 259 -7.58 7.61 -6.45
N THR A 260 -8.27 6.47 -6.41
CA THR A 260 -9.59 6.40 -5.79
C THR A 260 -9.48 6.30 -4.27
N PHE A 261 -10.40 6.97 -3.55
CA PHE A 261 -10.35 7.08 -2.09
C PHE A 261 -11.73 6.95 -1.45
N SER A 262 -11.78 6.30 -0.28
CA SER A 262 -12.95 6.32 0.61
C SER A 262 -12.51 6.25 2.08
N GLY A 263 -13.30 6.85 2.97
CA GLY A 263 -13.14 6.79 4.41
C GLY A 263 -12.81 8.14 5.06
N ILE A 264 -12.10 8.08 6.18
CA ILE A 264 -11.65 9.27 6.92
C ILE A 264 -10.59 10.00 6.08
N ALA A 265 -10.87 11.25 5.75
CA ALA A 265 -9.98 12.10 4.95
C ALA A 265 -8.61 12.24 5.61
N PRO A 266 -7.52 12.28 4.82
CA PRO A 266 -6.20 12.54 5.37
C PRO A 266 -6.16 13.95 5.98
N SER A 267 -5.42 14.19 7.07
CA SER A 267 -5.32 15.56 7.60
C SER A 267 -4.70 16.52 6.58
N ASN A 268 -3.78 16.03 5.75
CA ASN A 268 -3.17 16.77 4.66
C ASN A 268 -3.12 15.91 3.39
N TYR A 269 -3.66 16.43 2.28
CA TYR A 269 -3.45 15.88 0.94
C TYR A 269 -2.49 16.78 0.17
N ASN A 270 -1.33 16.23 -0.20
CA ASN A 270 -0.31 16.92 -0.96
C ASN A 270 -0.27 16.38 -2.39
N VAL A 271 -0.71 17.19 -3.35
CA VAL A 271 -0.55 16.84 -4.77
C VAL A 271 0.91 16.97 -5.18
N VAL A 272 1.41 16.01 -5.95
CA VAL A 272 2.65 16.12 -6.71
C VAL A 272 2.27 16.32 -8.17
N VAL A 273 2.75 17.43 -8.75
CA VAL A 273 2.58 17.72 -10.19
C VAL A 273 3.86 17.32 -10.93
N THR A 274 3.77 16.28 -11.76
CA THR A 274 4.91 15.84 -12.59
C THR A 274 4.88 16.44 -14.00
N SER A 275 3.67 16.70 -14.52
CA SER A 275 3.45 17.38 -15.80
C SER A 275 2.03 17.96 -15.86
N PRO A 276 1.69 18.80 -16.88
CA PRO A 276 0.33 19.30 -17.08
C PRO A 276 -0.76 18.22 -17.26
N SER A 277 -0.39 16.99 -17.61
CA SER A 277 -1.32 15.88 -17.83
C SER A 277 -1.20 14.76 -16.79
N ASN A 278 -0.17 14.76 -15.95
CA ASN A 278 0.04 13.79 -14.89
C ASN A 278 0.39 14.48 -13.57
N TYR A 279 -0.56 14.45 -12.66
CA TYR A 279 -0.49 15.06 -11.34
C TYR A 279 -1.41 14.29 -10.40
N GLY A 280 -1.10 14.32 -9.11
CA GLY A 280 -1.87 13.62 -8.09
C GLY A 280 -3.35 14.00 -8.07
N LYS A 281 -4.19 13.21 -8.74
CA LYS A 281 -5.65 13.36 -8.69
C LYS A 281 -6.21 12.40 -7.65
N LEU A 282 -7.11 12.90 -6.80
CA LEU A 282 -7.85 12.12 -5.82
C LEU A 282 -9.31 12.03 -6.25
N ASP A 283 -9.83 10.82 -6.43
CA ASP A 283 -11.22 10.57 -6.81
C ASP A 283 -11.99 9.83 -5.71
N ALA A 284 -12.85 10.57 -5.03
CA ALA A 284 -13.75 10.09 -3.98
C ALA A 284 -15.20 9.93 -4.46
N SER A 285 -15.48 10.04 -5.77
CA SER A 285 -16.85 10.07 -6.30
C SER A 285 -17.70 8.86 -5.96
N ASN A 286 -17.08 7.68 -5.88
CA ASN A 286 -17.73 6.42 -5.52
C ASN A 286 -17.54 6.03 -4.05
N GLY A 287 -16.87 6.87 -3.26
CA GLY A 287 -16.55 6.64 -1.86
C GLY A 287 -17.39 7.48 -0.91
N VAL A 288 -17.18 7.28 0.39
CA VAL A 288 -17.74 8.14 1.44
C VAL A 288 -16.59 8.82 2.16
N ILE A 289 -16.60 10.15 2.21
CA ILE A 289 -15.59 10.94 2.93
C ILE A 289 -16.15 11.46 4.24
N SER A 290 -15.40 11.27 5.31
CA SER A 290 -15.61 11.92 6.61
C SER A 290 -14.35 12.69 7.03
N GLY A 291 -14.50 13.63 7.97
CA GLY A 291 -13.38 14.49 8.39
C GLY A 291 -13.09 15.63 7.43
N VAL A 292 -12.00 16.35 7.69
CA VAL A 292 -11.59 17.53 6.93
C VAL A 292 -10.12 17.37 6.57
N MET A 293 -9.79 17.64 5.30
CA MET A 293 -8.41 17.61 4.81
C MET A 293 -7.94 19.00 4.42
N ASN A 294 -6.68 19.31 4.73
CA ASN A 294 -5.99 20.43 4.13
C ASN A 294 -5.43 20.02 2.78
N PHE A 295 -5.60 20.87 1.77
CA PHE A 295 -4.97 20.72 0.47
C PHE A 295 -3.64 21.47 0.42
N GLY A 296 -2.63 20.83 -0.15
CA GLY A 296 -1.31 21.40 -0.38
C GLY A 296 -0.69 20.90 -1.68
N ILE A 297 0.37 21.60 -2.12
CA ILE A 297 1.20 21.21 -3.26
C ILE A 297 2.56 20.81 -2.71
N ASN A 298 3.02 19.60 -3.03
CA ASN A 298 4.33 19.11 -2.59
C ASN A 298 5.46 19.89 -3.26
N ASN A 299 6.56 20.15 -2.54
CA ASN A 299 7.70 20.95 -3.00
C ASN A 299 8.46 20.34 -4.19
N THR A 300 8.31 19.04 -4.45
CA THR A 300 8.84 18.36 -5.63
C THR A 300 8.03 18.62 -6.91
N SER A 301 6.90 19.31 -6.80
CA SER A 301 6.03 19.63 -7.95
C SER A 301 6.68 20.60 -8.94
N SER A 302 6.44 20.35 -10.23
CA SER A 302 6.80 21.23 -11.34
C SER A 302 5.54 21.85 -11.95
N LEU A 303 5.28 23.13 -11.63
CA LEU A 303 4.11 23.85 -12.14
C LEU A 303 4.41 24.55 -13.47
N ALA A 304 3.52 24.38 -14.44
CA ALA A 304 3.55 25.08 -15.72
C ALA A 304 2.85 26.45 -15.59
N PHE A 305 3.42 27.46 -16.23
CA PHE A 305 2.83 28.80 -16.26
C PHE A 305 1.50 28.79 -17.01
N ASP A 306 0.56 29.66 -16.61
CA ASP A 306 -0.75 29.83 -17.24
C ASP A 306 -1.52 28.51 -17.46
N THR A 307 -1.36 27.56 -16.53
CA THR A 307 -1.94 26.21 -16.62
C THR A 307 -2.96 25.97 -15.50
N THR A 308 -4.12 25.46 -15.89
CA THR A 308 -5.18 24.98 -14.99
C THR A 308 -5.06 23.47 -14.84
N TYR A 309 -4.86 22.99 -13.61
CA TYR A 309 -4.85 21.56 -13.32
C TYR A 309 -6.27 21.12 -12.96
N ALA A 310 -7.03 20.65 -13.95
CA ALA A 310 -8.43 20.28 -13.72
C ALA A 310 -8.57 19.02 -12.84
N THR A 311 -9.67 18.92 -12.09
CA THR A 311 -10.08 17.71 -11.37
C THR A 311 -9.01 17.09 -10.46
N VAL A 312 -8.21 17.94 -9.77
CA VAL A 312 -7.25 17.45 -8.75
C VAL A 312 -7.98 16.72 -7.62
N LEU A 313 -9.14 17.22 -7.23
CA LEU A 313 -10.06 16.56 -6.31
C LEU A 313 -11.38 16.32 -7.05
N ASN A 314 -11.88 15.09 -7.00
CA ASN A 314 -13.19 14.73 -7.51
C ASN A 314 -13.98 14.01 -6.41
N GLY A 315 -15.28 14.30 -6.31
CA GLY A 315 -16.16 13.67 -5.31
C GLY A 315 -15.90 14.08 -3.84
N VAL A 316 -15.00 15.04 -3.57
CA VAL A 316 -14.78 15.59 -2.23
C VAL A 316 -15.69 16.79 -2.02
N LYS A 317 -16.47 16.78 -0.93
CA LYS A 317 -17.39 17.88 -0.61
C LYS A 317 -16.64 19.06 0.00
N ILE A 318 -17.13 20.27 -0.20
CA ILE A 318 -16.51 21.49 0.31
C ILE A 318 -16.34 21.50 1.83
N ASN A 319 -17.26 20.91 2.59
CA ASN A 319 -17.18 20.80 4.04
C ASN A 319 -16.13 19.77 4.52
N ASN A 320 -15.55 18.99 3.61
CA ASN A 320 -14.41 18.13 3.88
C ASN A 320 -13.07 18.79 3.51
N ILE A 321 -13.06 20.07 3.11
CA ILE A 321 -11.86 20.83 2.73
C ILE A 321 -11.58 21.93 3.76
N GLY A 322 -10.41 21.91 4.38
CA GLY A 322 -9.99 22.89 5.39
C GLY A 322 -9.50 24.22 4.80
N ASN A 323 -8.99 24.19 3.57
CA ASN A 323 -8.50 25.36 2.84
C ASN A 323 -8.73 25.20 1.33
N SER A 324 -9.26 26.25 0.70
CA SER A 324 -9.51 26.30 -0.75
C SER A 324 -8.57 27.25 -1.48
N TYR A 325 -7.58 27.84 -0.81
CA TYR A 325 -6.57 28.69 -1.42
C TYR A 325 -5.30 28.69 -0.58
N GLY A 326 -4.20 29.12 -1.19
CA GLY A 326 -2.93 29.25 -0.50
C GLY A 326 -1.80 29.68 -1.42
N THR A 327 -0.58 29.58 -0.91
CA THR A 327 0.64 29.86 -1.66
C THR A 327 1.49 28.60 -1.75
N PHE A 328 2.28 28.51 -2.82
CA PHE A 328 3.27 27.46 -3.02
C PHE A 328 4.55 28.11 -3.53
N THR A 329 5.70 27.82 -2.91
CA THR A 329 6.98 28.35 -3.35
C THR A 329 7.88 27.21 -3.81
N SER A 330 8.35 27.28 -5.06
CA SER A 330 9.31 26.34 -5.64
C SER A 330 10.22 27.04 -6.64
N GLY A 331 11.51 26.68 -6.64
CA GLY A 331 12.50 27.26 -7.54
C GLY A 331 12.64 28.79 -7.44
N GLY A 332 12.37 29.38 -6.27
CA GLY A 332 12.40 30.84 -6.06
C GLY A 332 11.14 31.59 -6.54
N ASN A 333 10.15 30.89 -7.10
CA ASN A 333 8.88 31.46 -7.52
C ASN A 333 7.78 31.14 -6.51
N THR A 334 6.90 32.10 -6.26
CA THR A 334 5.70 31.91 -5.43
C THR A 334 4.46 31.93 -6.31
N TYR A 335 3.71 30.84 -6.27
CA TYR A 335 2.45 30.62 -6.95
C TYR A 335 1.30 30.78 -5.97
N GLN A 336 0.25 31.49 -6.39
CA GLN A 336 -1.05 31.48 -5.70
C GLN A 336 -1.87 30.34 -6.31
N TRP A 337 -2.53 29.54 -5.47
CA TRP A 337 -3.44 28.49 -5.92
C TRP A 337 -4.80 28.63 -5.24
N ALA A 338 -5.84 28.16 -5.92
CA ALA A 338 -7.18 28.06 -5.37
C ALA A 338 -7.88 26.82 -5.92
N LEU A 339 -8.66 26.14 -5.08
CA LEU A 339 -9.63 25.13 -5.48
C LEU A 339 -10.94 25.85 -5.79
N ALA A 340 -11.45 25.70 -7.01
CA ALA A 340 -12.74 26.26 -7.43
C ALA A 340 -13.70 25.17 -7.95
#